data_AF-X1GVC7-F1
#
_entry.id   AF-X1GVC7-F1
#
_cell.length_a   1.000
_cell.length_b   1.000
_cell.length_c   1.000
_cell.angle_alpha   90.00
_cell.angle_beta   90.00
_cell.angle_gamma   90.00
#
_symmetry.space_group_name_H-M   'P 1'
#
loop_
_entity.id
_entity.type
_entity.pdbx_description
1 polymer ?
#
loop_
_entity_poly.entity_id
_entity_poly.type
_entity_poly.pdbx_seq_one_letter_code
_entity_poly.pdbx_strand_id
1 'polypeptide(L)'
;MSKLVECIPNVSEGRRKNIIEALRDEIISVKGIKLLDYSSDIDHNRSVFTFVGSPEKVLEVAYKLAAKSLELIDLNKHKGEHP
;
A
#
# COMPACT_ATOMS: atom_id res chain seq x y z
N MET A 1 19.58 -20.11 -2.80
CA MET A 1 19.28 -18.72 -3.19
C MET A 1 18.13 -18.22 -2.34
N SER A 2 18.26 -17.07 -1.69
CA SER A 2 17.13 -16.39 -1.04
C SER A 2 16.19 -15.87 -2.12
N LYS A 3 14.91 -16.28 -2.10
CA LYS A 3 13.89 -15.75 -3.00
C LYS A 3 13.46 -14.36 -2.54
N LEU A 4 13.35 -13.43 -3.47
CA LEU A 4 12.90 -12.06 -3.24
C LEU A 4 11.77 -11.75 -4.21
N VAL A 5 10.72 -11.09 -3.72
CA VAL A 5 9.58 -10.61 -4.52
C VAL A 5 9.42 -9.11 -4.26
N GLU A 6 9.16 -8.36 -5.32
CA GLU A 6 8.71 -6.97 -5.26
C GLU A 6 7.19 -6.93 -5.43
N CYS A 7 6.53 -6.13 -4.61
CA CYS A 7 5.10 -5.87 -4.70
C CYS A 7 4.86 -4.38 -4.80
N ILE A 8 4.05 -3.98 -5.78
CA ILE A 8 3.76 -2.59 -6.10
C ILE A 8 2.25 -2.35 -5.99
N PRO A 9 1.62 -2.47 -4.81
CA PRO A 9 0.18 -2.26 -4.69
C PRO A 9 -0.19 -0.80 -4.88
N ASN A 10 -1.36 -0.63 -5.45
CA ASN A 10 -1.93 0.64 -5.83
C ASN A 10 -3.24 0.83 -5.09
N VAL A 11 -3.32 1.90 -4.31
CA VAL A 11 -4.46 2.16 -3.43
C VAL A 11 -5.16 3.43 -3.89
N SER A 12 -6.49 3.36 -4.03
CA SER A 12 -7.36 4.47 -4.41
C SER A 12 -7.55 5.47 -3.26
N GLU A 13 -6.45 6.05 -2.82
CA GLU A 13 -6.38 7.15 -1.85
C GLU A 13 -5.06 7.90 -2.07
N GLY A 14 -5.12 9.21 -2.34
CA GLY A 14 -3.95 10.06 -2.57
C GLY A 14 -3.99 11.40 -1.83
N ARG A 15 -4.99 11.65 -0.99
CA ARG A 15 -5.28 12.96 -0.39
C ARG A 15 -5.24 12.95 1.14
N ARG A 16 -5.85 11.93 1.76
CA ARG A 16 -5.98 11.79 3.21
C ARG A 16 -4.68 11.21 3.78
N LYS A 17 -3.74 12.10 4.10
CA LYS A 17 -2.40 11.75 4.60
C LYS A 17 -2.43 10.78 5.78
N ASN A 18 -3.34 10.95 6.73
CA ASN A 18 -3.49 10.05 7.87
C ASN A 18 -3.84 8.59 7.47
N ILE A 19 -4.59 8.40 6.39
CA ILE A 19 -4.91 7.07 5.87
C ILE A 19 -3.69 6.49 5.16
N ILE A 20 -3.02 7.28 4.32
CA ILE A 20 -1.82 6.86 3.59
C ILE A 20 -0.71 6.45 4.57
N GLU A 21 -0.51 7.21 5.65
CA GLU A 21 0.44 6.89 6.71
C GLU A 21 0.05 5.63 7.46
N ALA A 22 -1.23 5.43 7.79
CA ALA A 22 -1.69 4.18 8.41
C ALA A 22 -1.43 2.95 7.53
N LEU A 23 -1.57 3.07 6.21
CA LEU A 23 -1.27 1.99 5.26
C LEU A 23 0.24 1.74 5.14
N ARG A 24 1.05 2.80 5.10
CA ARG A 24 2.52 2.71 5.15
C ARG A 24 2.97 1.98 6.42
N ASP A 25 2.39 2.32 7.56
CA ASP A 25 2.77 1.77 8.86
C ASP A 25 2.46 0.27 8.94
N GLU A 26 1.37 -0.18 8.31
CA GLU A 26 1.06 -1.61 8.19
C GLU A 26 2.16 -2.36 7.40
N ILE A 27 2.68 -1.77 6.32
CA ILE A 27 3.74 -2.37 5.49
C ILE A 27 5.03 -2.53 6.29
N ILE A 28 5.46 -1.49 7.01
CA ILE A 28 6.72 -1.52 7.77
C ILE A 28 6.61 -2.29 9.10
N SER A 29 5.39 -2.61 9.55
CA SER A 29 5.17 -3.41 10.76
C SER A 29 5.62 -4.88 10.62
N VAL A 30 5.67 -5.39 9.38
CA VAL A 30 6.00 -6.80 9.13
C VAL A 30 7.50 -7.00 9.03
N LYS A 31 8.05 -7.74 10.00
CA LYS A 31 9.47 -8.12 10.00
C LYS A 31 9.83 -8.89 8.74
N GLY A 32 10.91 -8.47 8.08
CA GLY A 32 11.42 -9.08 6.84
C GLY A 32 10.91 -8.41 5.58
N ILE A 33 10.13 -7.33 5.71
CA ILE A 33 9.71 -6.47 4.60
C ILE A 33 10.54 -5.19 4.62
N LYS A 34 10.92 -4.74 3.42
CA LYS A 34 11.56 -3.45 3.21
C LYS A 34 10.68 -2.62 2.30
N LEU A 35 10.14 -1.53 2.83
CA LEU A 35 9.55 -0.47 2.02
C LEU A 35 10.67 0.23 1.25
N LEU A 36 10.59 0.21 -0.08
CA LEU A 36 11.56 0.85 -0.97
C LEU A 36 11.15 2.27 -1.29
N ASP A 37 9.85 2.47 -1.57
CA ASP A 37 9.29 3.77 -1.91
C ASP A 37 7.79 3.80 -1.60
N TYR A 38 7.25 5.00 -1.44
CA TYR A 38 5.82 5.25 -1.57
C TYR A 38 5.60 6.67 -2.10
N SER A 39 4.63 6.79 -2.99
CA SER A 39 4.24 8.08 -3.58
C SER A 39 2.73 8.21 -3.60
N SER A 40 2.26 9.45 -3.54
CA SER A 40 0.83 9.78 -3.54
C SER A 40 0.60 10.94 -4.50
N ASP A 41 -0.45 10.80 -5.29
CA ASP A 41 -0.88 11.80 -6.25
C ASP A 41 -2.30 12.28 -5.89
N ILE A 42 -2.43 13.58 -5.66
CA ILE A 42 -3.66 14.23 -5.20
C ILE A 42 -4.70 14.29 -6.31
N ASP A 43 -4.28 14.49 -7.55
CA ASP A 43 -5.17 14.66 -8.72
C ASP A 43 -5.71 13.30 -9.15
N HIS A 44 -4.82 12.32 -9.27
CA HIS A 44 -5.18 10.92 -9.49
C HIS A 44 -5.90 10.27 -8.29
N ASN A 45 -5.78 10.86 -7.09
CA ASN A 45 -6.28 10.32 -5.82
C ASN A 45 -5.87 8.86 -5.62
N ARG A 46 -4.58 8.60 -5.80
CA ARG A 46 -3.97 7.26 -5.76
C ARG A 46 -2.62 7.33 -5.05
N SER A 47 -2.31 6.27 -4.29
CA SER A 47 -0.99 6.03 -3.74
C SER A 47 -0.42 4.73 -4.28
N VAL A 48 0.89 4.73 -4.50
CA VAL A 48 1.67 3.58 -4.92
C VAL A 48 2.67 3.27 -3.82
N PHE A 49 2.66 2.03 -3.35
CA PHE A 49 3.65 1.55 -2.39
C PHE A 49 4.53 0.53 -3.08
N THR A 50 5.83 0.56 -2.83
CA THR A 50 6.80 -0.40 -3.39
C THR A 50 7.55 -1.05 -2.25
N PHE A 51 7.44 -2.36 -2.08
CA PHE A 51 8.16 -3.09 -1.04
C PHE A 51 8.64 -4.46 -1.51
N VAL A 52 9.70 -4.93 -0.86
CA VAL A 52 10.33 -6.22 -1.15
C VAL A 52 10.46 -7.09 0.10
N GLY A 53 10.43 -8.41 -0.10
CA GLY A 53 10.63 -9.40 0.97
C GLY A 53 10.62 -10.83 0.43
N SER A 54 10.60 -11.83 1.32
CA SER A 54 10.36 -13.21 0.91
C SER A 54 8.93 -13.35 0.37
N PRO A 55 8.65 -14.33 -0.52
CA PRO A 55 7.30 -14.54 -1.06
C PRO A 55 6.20 -14.59 0.00
N GLU A 56 6.45 -15.28 1.12
CA GLU A 56 5.51 -15.45 2.22
C GLU A 56 5.26 -14.13 2.95
N LYS A 57 6.32 -13.33 3.15
CA LYS A 57 6.21 -12.02 3.82
C LYS A 57 5.56 -10.96 2.94
N VAL A 58 5.82 -11.00 1.64
CA VAL A 58 5.14 -10.12 0.68
C VAL A 58 3.64 -10.42 0.64
N LEU A 59 3.26 -11.70 0.63
CA LEU A 59 1.86 -12.10 0.71
C LEU A 59 1.20 -11.63 2.02
N GLU A 60 1.88 -11.80 3.16
CA GLU A 60 1.39 -11.34 4.47
C GLU A 60 1.11 -9.83 4.47
N VAL A 61 2.06 -9.03 4.00
CA VAL A 61 1.90 -7.56 3.93
C VAL A 61 0.83 -7.14 2.94
N ALA A 62 0.78 -7.76 1.75
CA ALA A 62 -0.23 -7.43 0.76
C ALA A 62 -1.64 -7.66 1.30
N TYR A 63 -1.85 -8.76 2.04
CA TYR A 63 -3.14 -9.06 2.68
C TYR A 63 -3.49 -8.04 3.77
N LYS A 64 -2.54 -7.72 4.66
CA LYS A 64 -2.73 -6.71 5.71
C LYS A 64 -3.03 -5.32 5.14
N LEU A 65 -2.30 -4.91 4.11
CA LEU A 65 -2.53 -3.65 3.39
C LEU A 65 -3.93 -3.60 2.78
N ALA A 66 -4.38 -4.68 2.15
CA ALA A 66 -5.73 -4.78 1.59
C ALA A 66 -6.81 -4.70 2.68
N ALA A 67 -6.64 -5.43 3.79
CA ALA A 67 -7.58 -5.40 4.92
C ALA A 67 -7.67 -4.00 5.53
N LYS A 68 -6.55 -3.31 5.74
CA LYS A 68 -6.52 -1.94 6.26
C LYS A 68 -7.12 -0.93 5.29
N SER A 69 -6.91 -1.13 3.99
CA SER A 69 -7.53 -0.31 2.95
C SER A 69 -9.06 -0.42 2.98
N LEU A 70 -9.60 -1.64 3.15
CA LEU A 70 -11.04 -1.88 3.26
C LEU A 70 -11.66 -1.21 4.51
N GLU A 71 -10.91 -1.11 5.61
CA GLU A 71 -11.37 -0.44 6.83
C GLU A 71 -11.47 1.09 6.66
N LEU A 72 -10.51 1.68 5.93
CA LEU A 72 -10.34 3.14 5.90
C LEU A 72 -10.90 3.82 4.64
N ILE A 73 -11.10 3.07 3.55
CA ILE A 73 -11.43 3.63 2.24
C ILE A 73 -12.82 3.17 1.80
N ASP A 74 -13.72 4.14 1.66
CA ASP A 74 -15.04 3.95 1.03
C ASP A 74 -14.96 4.35 -0.44
N LEU A 75 -14.92 3.34 -1.33
CA LEU A 75 -14.83 3.57 -2.77
C LEU A 75 -16.09 4.24 -3.36
N ASN A 76 -17.24 4.19 -2.69
CA ASN A 76 -18.44 4.91 -3.15
C ASN A 76 -18.26 6.44 -3.11
N LYS A 77 -17.28 6.92 -2.34
CA LYS A 77 -16.92 8.34 -2.21
C LYS A 77 -15.63 8.69 -2.95
N HIS A 78 -14.92 7.71 -3.48
CA HIS A 78 -13.68 7.94 -4.20
C HIS A 78 -13.95 8.64 -5.53
N LYS A 79 -13.11 9.65 -5.83
CA LYS A 79 -13.03 10.34 -7.12
C LYS A 79 -11.58 10.73 -7.37
N GLY A 80 -11.07 10.44 -8.55
CA GLY A 80 -9.72 10.78 -9.01
C GLY A 80 -9.65 10.73 -10.54
N GLU A 81 -8.61 11.34 -11.10
CA GLU A 81 -8.42 11.38 -12.57
C GLU A 81 -7.88 10.06 -13.14
N HIS A 82 -7.34 9.18 -12.29
CA HIS A 82 -6.86 7.88 -12.73
C HIS A 82 -8.04 6.90 -12.92
N PRO A 83 -8.10 6.14 -14.04
CA PRO A 83 -9.15 5.15 -14.29
C PRO A 83 -9.15 4.00 -13.27
#